data_AF-A0A5M8PT60-F1
#
_entry.id   AF-A0A5M8PT60-F1
#
_cell.length_a   1.000
_cell.length_b   1.000
_cell.length_c   1.000
_cell.angle_alpha   90.00
_cell.angle_beta   90.00
_cell.angle_gamma   90.00
#
_symmetry.space_group_name_H-M   'P 1'
#
loop_
_entity.id
_entity.type
_entity.pdbx_description
1 polymer ?
#
loop_
_entity_poly.entity_id
_entity_poly.type
_entity_poly.pdbx_seq_one_letter_code
_entity_poly.pdbx_strand_id
1 'polypeptide(L)'
;MATPNPPPNPPPLQRLPSPSRGLSALVHFAGLSSFAASFKYLVDFPNLINDSYGWHLQYLTIVGLALAALTFLCGSVADITGSRRVFGAKNALSLCSAPLEVLISLLYWGLRVIDRKLVLPDWVELDPWADVGFHAVPSVLLVVDLLFLSPPWTITVVPAMGISAVLAGGYWVWVEQCYRHNGW
;
A
#
# COMPACT_ATOMS: atom_id res chain seq x y z
N MET A 1 -51.61 14.99 -7.43
CA MET A 1 -50.25 14.81 -8.01
C MET A 1 -49.29 14.86 -6.84
N ALA A 2 -48.80 13.72 -6.37
CA ALA A 2 -47.94 13.67 -5.18
C ALA A 2 -46.50 14.08 -5.56
N THR A 3 -45.95 15.05 -4.84
CA THR A 3 -44.55 15.47 -4.99
C THR A 3 -43.63 14.32 -4.56
N PRO A 4 -42.55 14.02 -5.30
CA PRO A 4 -41.59 13.00 -4.89
C PRO A 4 -40.92 13.42 -3.58
N ASN A 5 -40.72 12.46 -2.68
CA ASN A 5 -39.99 12.71 -1.44
C ASN A 5 -38.54 13.15 -1.77
N PRO A 6 -37.98 14.10 -1.01
CA PRO A 6 -36.58 14.46 -1.14
C PRO A 6 -35.70 13.23 -0.86
N PRO A 7 -34.53 13.12 -1.50
CA PRO A 7 -33.60 12.03 -1.25
C PRO A 7 -33.16 12.03 0.22
N PRO A 8 -32.92 10.85 0.81
CA PRO A 8 -32.47 10.75 2.20
C PRO A 8 -31.13 11.46 2.38
N ASN A 9 -30.99 12.16 3.50
CA ASN A 9 -29.74 12.82 3.87
C ASN A 9 -28.60 11.78 3.94
N PRO A 10 -27.42 12.08 3.38
CA PRO A 10 -26.28 11.19 3.53
C PRO A 10 -25.93 11.03 5.02
N PRO A 11 -25.53 9.82 5.45
CA PRO A 11 -25.17 9.57 6.83
C PRO A 11 -24.02 10.50 7.27
N PRO A 12 -23.98 10.89 8.56
CA PRO A 12 -23.19 12.02 9.08
C PRO A 12 -21.65 11.90 8.95
N LEU A 13 -21.14 10.78 8.45
CA LEU A 13 -19.72 10.52 8.21
C LEU A 13 -19.31 10.59 6.73
N GLN A 14 -20.28 10.74 5.82
CA GLN A 14 -20.03 10.72 4.38
C GLN A 14 -19.79 12.14 3.86
N ARG A 15 -18.51 12.55 3.77
CA ARG A 15 -18.11 13.91 3.35
C ARG A 15 -18.26 14.17 1.84
N LEU A 16 -18.29 13.12 1.03
CA LEU A 16 -18.53 13.17 -0.42
C LEU A 16 -19.51 12.06 -0.82
N PRO A 17 -20.38 12.25 -1.84
CA PRO A 17 -21.13 11.15 -2.42
C PRO A 17 -20.13 10.02 -2.79
N SER A 18 -20.39 8.84 -2.24
CA SER A 18 -19.55 7.65 -2.38
C SER A 18 -19.36 7.33 -3.87
N PRO A 19 -18.14 6.93 -4.26
CA PRO A 19 -17.55 7.24 -5.55
C PRO A 19 -18.29 6.62 -6.74
N SER A 20 -18.08 7.21 -7.92
CA SER A 20 -18.36 6.50 -9.17
C SER A 20 -17.47 5.26 -9.23
N ARG A 21 -18.08 4.07 -9.40
CA ARG A 21 -17.36 2.80 -9.52
C ARG A 21 -16.27 2.85 -10.61
N GLY A 22 -16.50 3.65 -11.66
CA GLY A 22 -15.52 3.89 -12.72
C GLY A 22 -14.26 4.61 -12.25
N LEU A 23 -14.40 5.65 -11.41
CA LEU A 23 -13.24 6.35 -10.84
C LEU A 23 -12.44 5.45 -9.90
N SER A 24 -13.13 4.68 -9.04
CA SER A 24 -12.50 3.68 -8.18
C SER A 24 -11.70 2.66 -9.00
N ALA A 25 -12.33 2.09 -10.03
CA ALA A 25 -11.68 1.13 -10.92
C ALA A 25 -10.45 1.73 -11.61
N LEU A 26 -10.55 2.97 -12.11
CA LEU A 26 -9.42 3.66 -12.75
C LEU A 26 -8.23 3.82 -11.80
N VAL A 27 -8.46 4.25 -10.57
CA VAL A 27 -7.40 4.41 -9.56
C VAL A 27 -6.79 3.05 -9.20
N HIS A 28 -7.60 2.01 -8.99
CA HIS A 28 -7.09 0.69 -8.68
C HIS A 28 -6.28 0.07 -9.82
N PHE A 29 -6.72 0.21 -11.08
CA PHE A 29 -5.96 -0.28 -12.23
C PHE A 29 -4.68 0.53 -12.49
N ALA A 30 -4.72 1.85 -12.33
CA ALA A 30 -3.53 2.69 -12.45
C ALA A 30 -2.50 2.32 -11.38
N GLY A 31 -2.95 2.11 -10.13
CA GLY A 31 -2.07 1.64 -9.05
C GLY A 31 -1.49 0.27 -9.32
N LEU A 32 -2.30 -0.72 -9.71
CA LEU A 32 -1.78 -2.06 -10.08
C LEU A 32 -0.76 -1.99 -11.21
N SER A 33 -0.99 -1.16 -12.22
CA SER A 33 -0.05 -0.98 -13.33
C SER A 33 1.28 -0.38 -12.84
N SER A 34 1.21 0.63 -11.97
CA SER A 34 2.40 1.22 -11.35
C SER A 34 3.15 0.22 -10.47
N PHE A 35 2.44 -0.54 -9.63
CA PHE A 35 3.06 -1.51 -8.73
C PHE A 35 3.67 -2.68 -9.51
N ALA A 36 3.02 -3.12 -10.59
CA ALA A 36 3.56 -4.11 -11.50
C ALA A 36 4.84 -3.61 -12.19
N ALA A 37 4.90 -2.32 -12.58
CA ALA A 37 6.12 -1.73 -13.12
C ALA A 37 7.26 -1.71 -12.08
N SER A 38 6.95 -1.38 -10.82
CA SER A 38 7.91 -1.46 -9.71
C SER A 38 8.43 -2.90 -9.48
N PHE A 39 7.54 -3.91 -9.47
CA PHE A 39 7.98 -5.31 -9.38
C PHE A 39 8.79 -5.76 -10.60
N LYS A 40 8.40 -5.31 -11.80
CA LYS A 40 9.14 -5.59 -13.04
C LYS A 40 10.54 -4.99 -12.97
N TYR A 41 10.69 -3.77 -12.43
CA TYR A 41 11.99 -3.12 -12.25
C TYR A 41 12.96 -4.00 -11.45
N LEU A 42 12.50 -4.65 -10.37
CA LEU A 42 13.34 -5.56 -9.58
C LEU A 42 13.86 -6.78 -10.36
N VAL A 43 13.14 -7.17 -11.43
CA VAL A 43 13.52 -8.28 -12.31
C VAL A 43 14.43 -7.79 -13.44
N ASP A 44 14.12 -6.63 -14.02
CA ASP A 44 14.87 -6.06 -15.16
C ASP A 44 16.24 -5.51 -14.75
N PHE A 45 16.38 -5.06 -13.50
CA PHE A 45 17.60 -4.46 -12.96
C PHE A 45 18.11 -5.27 -11.76
N PRO A 46 18.58 -6.51 -11.98
CA PRO A 46 19.00 -7.37 -10.90
C PRO A 46 20.24 -6.82 -10.19
N ASN A 47 20.32 -7.06 -8.88
CA ASN A 47 21.47 -6.77 -8.05
C ASN A 47 21.72 -7.94 -7.09
N LEU A 48 22.67 -7.81 -6.16
CA LEU A 48 23.03 -8.89 -5.23
C LEU A 48 21.85 -9.41 -4.39
N ILE A 49 20.78 -8.62 -4.24
CA ILE A 49 19.56 -8.99 -3.53
C ILE A 49 18.76 -10.05 -4.30
N ASN A 50 18.84 -10.07 -5.63
CA ASN A 50 18.13 -11.04 -6.47
C ASN A 50 18.56 -12.49 -6.18
N ASP A 51 19.79 -12.69 -5.73
CA ASP A 51 20.36 -14.00 -5.41
C ASP A 51 20.27 -14.34 -3.90
N SER A 52 19.67 -13.46 -3.10
CA SER A 52 19.60 -13.60 -1.65
C SER A 52 18.35 -14.36 -1.18
N TYR A 53 18.44 -15.00 -0.01
CA TYR A 53 17.29 -15.61 0.64
C TYR A 53 16.26 -14.54 0.97
N GLY A 54 14.98 -14.84 0.67
CA GLY A 54 13.90 -13.89 0.81
C GLY A 54 13.78 -12.89 -0.34
N TRP A 55 14.70 -12.90 -1.31
CA TRP A 55 14.71 -11.98 -2.45
C TRP A 55 14.57 -10.53 -1.97
N HIS A 56 13.92 -9.66 -2.75
CA HIS A 56 13.65 -8.29 -2.32
C HIS A 56 12.60 -8.17 -1.20
N LEU A 57 11.94 -9.25 -0.79
CA LEU A 57 10.95 -9.23 0.32
C LEU A 57 11.60 -9.11 1.70
N GLN A 58 12.93 -9.07 1.80
CA GLN A 58 13.61 -8.65 3.02
C GLN A 58 13.43 -7.15 3.32
N TYR A 59 13.08 -6.34 2.30
CA TYR A 59 12.84 -4.91 2.48
C TYR A 59 11.38 -4.61 2.78
N LEU A 60 11.15 -3.83 3.83
CA LEU A 60 9.81 -3.38 4.23
C LEU A 60 9.08 -2.66 3.09
N THR A 61 9.80 -1.90 2.26
CA THR A 61 9.23 -1.24 1.06
C THR A 61 8.59 -2.23 0.10
N ILE A 62 9.21 -3.40 -0.13
CA ILE A 62 8.70 -4.39 -1.10
C ILE A 62 7.58 -5.23 -0.49
N VAL A 63 7.66 -5.51 0.82
CA VAL A 63 6.55 -6.11 1.57
C VAL A 63 5.32 -5.18 1.57
N GLY A 64 5.53 -3.89 1.81
CA GLY A 64 4.49 -2.87 1.72
C GLY A 64 3.89 -2.82 0.33
N LEU A 65 4.72 -2.73 -0.72
CA LEU A 65 4.29 -2.68 -2.11
C LEU A 65 3.44 -3.91 -2.47
N ALA A 66 3.82 -5.10 -1.98
CA ALA A 66 3.04 -6.32 -2.18
C ALA A 66 1.67 -6.25 -1.50
N LEU A 67 1.61 -5.70 -0.28
CA LEU A 67 0.36 -5.49 0.44
C LEU A 67 -0.52 -4.42 -0.23
N ALA A 68 0.08 -3.35 -0.76
CA ALA A 68 -0.60 -2.33 -1.57
C ALA A 68 -1.18 -2.94 -2.85
N ALA A 69 -0.40 -3.77 -3.56
CA ALA A 69 -0.85 -4.49 -4.74
C ALA A 69 -2.01 -5.45 -4.43
N LEU A 70 -1.95 -6.21 -3.34
CA LEU A 70 -3.05 -7.05 -2.87
C LEU A 70 -4.31 -6.23 -2.55
N THR A 71 -4.14 -5.08 -1.88
CA THR A 71 -5.24 -4.15 -1.57
C THR A 71 -5.93 -3.68 -2.85
N PHE A 72 -5.15 -3.20 -3.82
CA PHE A 72 -5.65 -2.68 -5.10
C PHE A 72 -6.19 -3.78 -6.02
N LEU A 73 -5.66 -5.00 -5.91
CA LEU A 73 -6.20 -6.17 -6.59
C LEU A 73 -7.60 -6.52 -6.08
N CYS A 74 -7.77 -6.59 -4.75
CA CYS A 74 -9.09 -6.76 -4.15
C CYS A 74 -10.03 -5.61 -4.54
N GLY A 75 -9.55 -4.36 -4.54
CA GLY A 75 -10.32 -3.20 -5.02
C GLY A 75 -10.81 -3.35 -6.45
N SER A 76 -9.91 -3.67 -7.38
CA SER A 76 -10.22 -3.91 -8.79
C SER A 76 -11.25 -5.02 -8.97
N VAL A 77 -11.08 -6.17 -8.29
CA VAL A 77 -12.03 -7.28 -8.36
C VAL A 77 -13.39 -6.88 -7.79
N ALA A 78 -13.42 -6.12 -6.70
CA ALA A 78 -14.67 -5.60 -6.14
C ALA A 78 -15.38 -4.61 -7.09
N ASP A 79 -14.62 -3.76 -7.78
CA ASP A 79 -15.17 -2.78 -8.73
C ASP A 79 -15.81 -3.46 -9.95
N ILE A 80 -15.14 -4.48 -10.50
CA ILE A 80 -15.65 -5.28 -11.63
C ILE A 80 -16.90 -6.08 -11.20
N THR A 81 -16.81 -6.80 -10.09
CA THR A 81 -17.83 -7.79 -9.70
C THR A 81 -18.97 -7.22 -8.87
N GLY A 82 -18.79 -6.09 -8.20
CA GLY A 82 -19.70 -5.57 -7.18
C GLY A 82 -19.71 -6.39 -5.87
N SER A 83 -18.73 -7.27 -5.65
CA SER A 83 -18.72 -8.17 -4.48
C SER A 83 -18.43 -7.43 -3.17
N ARG A 84 -19.44 -7.39 -2.28
CA ARG A 84 -19.30 -6.84 -0.91
C ARG A 84 -18.23 -7.52 -0.07
N ARG A 85 -18.02 -8.84 -0.26
CA ARG A 85 -17.02 -9.61 0.49
C ARG A 85 -15.61 -9.22 0.09
N VAL A 86 -15.36 -9.09 -1.22
CA VAL A 86 -14.06 -8.67 -1.75
C VAL A 86 -13.77 -7.21 -1.37
N PHE A 87 -14.78 -6.35 -1.44
CA PHE A 87 -14.66 -4.97 -0.97
C PHE A 87 -14.32 -4.89 0.53
N GLY A 88 -14.95 -5.74 1.35
CA GLY A 88 -14.59 -5.87 2.77
C GLY A 88 -13.15 -6.31 2.99
N ALA A 89 -12.65 -7.26 2.19
CA ALA A 89 -11.25 -7.70 2.25
C ALA A 89 -10.28 -6.58 1.85
N LYS A 90 -10.60 -5.83 0.78
CA LYS A 90 -9.85 -4.62 0.38
C LYS A 90 -9.75 -3.63 1.54
N ASN A 91 -10.87 -3.32 2.18
CA ASN A 91 -10.87 -2.37 3.30
C ASN A 91 -10.07 -2.90 4.51
N ALA A 92 -10.19 -4.20 4.81
CA ALA A 92 -9.39 -4.81 5.87
C ALA A 92 -7.88 -4.74 5.57
N LEU A 93 -7.46 -4.99 4.34
CA LEU A 93 -6.06 -4.84 3.92
C LEU A 93 -5.60 -3.37 4.01
N SER A 94 -6.45 -2.42 3.64
CA SER A 94 -6.14 -0.98 3.68
C SER A 94 -5.82 -0.46 5.08
N LEU A 95 -6.35 -1.09 6.14
CA LEU A 95 -6.02 -0.76 7.54
C LEU A 95 -4.55 -0.98 7.87
N CYS A 96 -3.88 -1.85 7.12
CA CYS A 96 -2.46 -2.15 7.28
C CYS A 96 -1.63 -1.47 6.19
N SER A 97 -2.02 -1.61 4.92
CA SER A 97 -1.21 -1.13 3.79
C SER A 97 -1.09 0.39 3.77
N ALA A 98 -2.19 1.14 3.96
CA ALA A 98 -2.15 2.60 3.89
C ALA A 98 -1.22 3.22 4.96
N PRO A 99 -1.36 2.93 6.27
CA PRO A 99 -0.45 3.50 7.26
C PRO A 99 0.99 2.98 7.11
N LEU A 100 1.19 1.72 6.69
CA LEU A 100 2.52 1.18 6.47
C LEU A 100 3.23 1.90 5.31
N GLU A 101 2.56 2.08 4.16
CA GLU A 101 3.13 2.79 3.01
C GLU A 101 3.39 4.27 3.30
N VAL A 102 2.50 4.93 4.05
CA VAL A 102 2.75 6.30 4.50
C VAL A 102 3.98 6.36 5.41
N LEU A 103 4.13 5.41 6.33
CA LEU A 103 5.31 5.32 7.19
C LEU A 103 6.59 5.10 6.37
N ILE A 104 6.58 4.16 5.42
CA ILE A 104 7.70 3.87 4.52
C ILE A 104 8.09 5.15 3.76
N SER A 105 7.13 5.83 3.16
CA SER A 105 7.35 7.07 2.40
C SER A 105 7.98 8.17 3.26
N LEU A 106 7.40 8.44 4.44
CA LEU A 106 7.90 9.46 5.36
C LEU A 106 9.30 9.15 5.86
N LEU A 107 9.56 7.90 6.27
CA LEU A 107 10.89 7.49 6.73
C LEU A 107 11.91 7.57 5.59
N TYR A 108 11.59 7.03 4.42
CA TYR A 108 12.50 7.01 3.28
C TYR A 108 12.91 8.42 2.87
N TRP A 109 11.94 9.28 2.53
CA TRP A 109 12.23 10.63 2.07
C TRP A 109 12.80 11.51 3.18
N GLY A 110 12.34 11.33 4.42
CA GLY A 110 12.87 12.04 5.58
C GLY A 110 14.35 11.75 5.83
N LEU A 111 14.74 10.47 5.83
CA LEU A 111 16.14 10.07 5.99
C LEU A 111 16.98 10.47 4.77
N ARG A 112 16.44 10.29 3.55
CA ARG A 112 17.15 10.60 2.31
C ARG A 112 17.52 12.08 2.17
N VAL A 113 16.67 12.99 2.64
CA VAL A 113 16.95 14.44 2.65
C VAL A 113 18.08 14.79 3.62
N ILE A 114 18.25 14.03 4.69
CA ILE A 114 19.33 14.22 5.67
C ILE A 114 20.63 13.64 5.12
N ASP A 115 20.63 12.35 4.78
CA ASP A 115 21.76 11.66 4.17
C ASP A 115 21.27 10.45 3.38
N ARG A 116 21.57 10.43 2.08
CA ARG A 116 21.19 9.36 1.16
C ARG A 116 21.77 8.00 1.59
N LYS A 117 22.91 7.98 2.27
CA LYS A 117 23.59 6.77 2.74
C LYS A 117 22.85 6.04 3.87
N LEU A 118 21.88 6.71 4.51
CA LEU A 118 21.05 6.09 5.56
C LEU A 118 20.02 5.10 5.01
N VAL A 119 19.69 5.21 3.72
CA VAL A 119 18.64 4.40 3.07
C VAL A 119 19.14 3.60 1.88
N LEU A 120 20.23 4.04 1.24
CA LEU A 120 20.81 3.37 0.08
C LEU A 120 22.33 3.22 0.27
N PRO A 121 22.89 2.02 0.13
CA PRO A 121 24.33 1.86 0.14
C PRO A 121 24.95 2.45 -1.15
N ASP A 122 26.23 2.81 -1.08
CA ASP A 122 26.93 3.54 -2.15
C ASP A 122 26.97 2.79 -3.51
N TRP A 123 26.75 1.47 -3.51
CA TRP A 123 26.73 0.65 -4.72
C TRP A 123 25.35 0.55 -5.38
N VAL A 124 24.29 1.07 -4.74
CA VAL A 124 22.93 1.08 -5.32
C VAL A 124 22.65 2.44 -5.95
N GLU A 125 22.56 2.45 -7.27
CA GLU A 125 21.96 3.56 -8.02
C GLU A 125 20.54 3.19 -8.43
N LEU A 126 19.56 3.90 -7.84
CA LEU A 126 18.15 3.73 -8.17
C LEU A 126 17.70 4.80 -9.15
N ASP A 127 17.08 4.38 -10.25
CA ASP A 127 16.42 5.29 -11.18
C ASP A 127 15.41 6.18 -10.43
N PRO A 128 15.40 7.51 -10.64
CA PRO A 128 14.52 8.40 -9.90
C PRO A 128 13.03 8.09 -10.02
N TRP A 129 12.58 7.57 -11.16
CA TRP A 129 11.17 7.20 -11.35
C TRP A 129 10.83 5.88 -10.67
N ALA A 130 11.74 4.91 -10.73
CA ALA A 130 11.61 3.70 -9.95
C ALA A 130 11.52 4.02 -8.45
N ASP A 131 12.38 4.93 -7.98
CA ASP A 131 12.40 5.38 -6.59
C ASP A 131 11.06 5.99 -6.14
N VAL A 132 10.50 6.89 -6.94
CA VAL A 132 9.15 7.44 -6.71
C VAL A 132 8.09 6.33 -6.74
N GLY A 133 8.21 5.38 -7.66
CA GLY A 133 7.31 4.24 -7.81
C GLY A 133 7.34 3.26 -6.63
N PHE A 134 8.48 3.12 -5.95
CA PHE A 134 8.62 2.29 -4.75
C PHE A 134 8.17 3.02 -3.50
N HIS A 135 8.57 4.28 -3.32
CA HIS A 135 8.49 4.93 -2.01
C HIS A 135 7.38 5.98 -1.90
N ALA A 136 6.88 6.54 -3.01
CA ALA A 136 5.87 7.60 -2.96
C ALA A 136 4.51 7.13 -3.51
N VAL A 137 4.49 6.54 -4.71
CA VAL A 137 3.25 6.20 -5.41
C VAL A 137 2.31 5.31 -4.60
N PRO A 138 2.75 4.21 -3.95
CA PRO A 138 1.84 3.36 -3.20
C PRO A 138 1.16 4.10 -2.05
N SER A 139 1.92 4.91 -1.29
CA SER A 139 1.39 5.73 -0.21
C SER A 139 0.34 6.74 -0.68
N VAL A 140 0.62 7.45 -1.78
CA VAL A 140 -0.30 8.45 -2.34
C VAL A 140 -1.59 7.79 -2.82
N LEU A 141 -1.48 6.70 -3.57
CA LEU A 141 -2.66 6.02 -4.11
C LEU A 141 -3.51 5.38 -3.00
N LEU A 142 -2.89 4.77 -1.99
CA LEU A 142 -3.62 4.23 -0.84
C LEU A 142 -4.30 5.32 -0.02
N VAL A 143 -3.67 6.48 0.16
CA VAL A 143 -4.30 7.63 0.85
C VAL A 143 -5.48 8.17 0.05
N VAL A 144 -5.32 8.32 -1.28
CA VAL A 144 -6.43 8.74 -2.16
C VAL A 144 -7.59 7.76 -2.06
N ASP A 145 -7.29 6.47 -2.16
CA ASP A 145 -8.28 5.41 -2.07
C ASP A 145 -8.97 5.36 -0.69
N LEU A 146 -8.21 5.45 0.40
CA LEU A 146 -8.75 5.41 1.76
C LEU A 146 -9.62 6.62 2.08
N LEU A 147 -9.19 7.84 1.69
CA LEU A 147 -9.88 9.08 2.08
C LEU A 147 -11.05 9.43 1.16
N PHE A 148 -10.98 9.09 -0.13
CA PHE A 148 -11.96 9.54 -1.13
C PHE A 148 -12.79 8.42 -1.74
N LEU A 149 -12.27 7.18 -1.78
CA LEU A 149 -12.91 6.07 -2.49
C LEU A 149 -13.43 4.96 -1.57
N SER A 150 -13.05 5.01 -0.29
CA SER A 150 -13.45 4.04 0.72
C SER A 150 -14.46 4.64 1.71
N PRO A 151 -15.38 3.84 2.26
CA PRO A 151 -16.18 4.29 3.38
C PRO A 151 -15.27 4.57 4.59
N PRO A 152 -15.63 5.53 5.45
CA PRO A 152 -14.86 5.79 6.66
C PRO A 152 -14.84 4.54 7.54
N TRP A 153 -13.65 4.06 7.85
CA TRP A 153 -13.44 2.90 8.71
C TRP A 153 -12.80 3.33 10.02
N THR A 154 -13.50 3.11 11.13
CA THR A 154 -12.95 3.33 12.47
C THR A 154 -12.47 2.02 13.06
N ILE A 155 -11.16 1.90 13.28
CA ILE A 155 -10.58 0.84 14.11
C ILE A 155 -10.36 1.42 15.52
N THR A 156 -10.67 0.64 16.56
CA THR A 156 -10.39 1.05 17.93
C THR A 156 -8.90 0.84 18.25
N VAL A 157 -8.41 1.51 19.30
CA VAL A 157 -6.97 1.54 19.64
C VAL A 157 -6.40 0.14 19.85
N VAL A 158 -7.12 -0.74 20.56
CA VAL A 158 -6.62 -2.08 20.92
C VAL A 158 -6.38 -2.97 19.68
N PRO A 159 -7.37 -3.16 18.76
CA PRO A 159 -7.13 -3.87 17.50
C PRO A 159 -6.04 -3.23 16.64
N ALA A 160 -5.96 -1.89 16.58
CA ALA A 160 -4.92 -1.20 15.82
C ALA A 160 -3.52 -1.50 16.37
N MET A 161 -3.36 -1.46 17.70
CA MET A 161 -2.10 -1.85 18.36
C MET A 161 -1.77 -3.31 18.13
N GLY A 162 -2.77 -4.21 18.24
CA GLY A 162 -2.56 -5.65 18.01
C GLY A 162 -2.07 -5.94 16.59
N ILE A 163 -2.72 -5.35 15.58
CA ILE A 163 -2.30 -5.48 14.18
C ILE A 163 -0.88 -4.94 13.98
N SER A 164 -0.59 -3.76 14.52
CA SER A 164 0.74 -3.14 14.40
C SER A 164 1.83 -4.00 15.04
N ALA A 165 1.58 -4.54 16.23
CA ALA A 165 2.50 -5.42 16.94
C ALA A 165 2.76 -6.73 16.18
N VAL A 166 1.71 -7.33 15.61
CA VAL A 166 1.83 -8.56 14.81
C VAL A 166 2.62 -8.29 13.53
N LEU A 167 2.37 -7.18 12.83
CA LEU A 167 3.11 -6.82 11.62
C LEU A 167 4.58 -6.52 11.93
N ALA A 168 4.86 -5.73 12.97
CA ALA A 168 6.22 -5.39 13.36
C ALA A 168 6.99 -6.63 13.82
N GLY A 169 6.40 -7.46 14.70
CA GLY A 169 7.02 -8.70 15.17
C GLY A 169 7.20 -9.72 14.05
N GLY A 170 6.22 -9.86 13.16
CA GLY A 170 6.30 -10.76 12.00
C GLY A 170 7.40 -10.33 11.02
N TYR A 171 7.48 -9.04 10.71
CA TYR A 171 8.54 -8.49 9.87
C TYR A 171 9.91 -8.63 10.53
N TRP A 172 10.03 -8.37 11.84
CA TRP A 172 11.27 -8.61 12.58
C TRP A 172 11.75 -10.05 12.44
N VAL A 173 10.86 -11.02 12.72
CA VAL A 173 11.20 -12.45 12.62
C VAL A 173 11.63 -12.80 11.19
N TRP A 174 10.96 -12.24 10.19
CA TRP A 174 11.30 -12.46 8.78
C TRP A 174 12.66 -11.91 8.39
N VAL A 175 12.98 -10.66 8.76
CA VAL A 175 14.28 -10.04 8.46
C VAL A 175 15.41 -10.78 9.18
N GLU A 176 15.19 -11.22 10.42
CA GLU A 176 16.15 -12.06 11.16
C GLU A 176 16.41 -13.39 10.44
N GLN A 177 15.38 -14.01 9.83
CA GLN A 177 15.60 -15.20 9.01
C GLN A 177 16.39 -14.87 7.73
N CYS A 178 16.14 -13.74 7.07
CA CYS A 178 16.92 -13.31 5.91
C CYS A 178 18.40 -13.11 6.30
N TYR A 179 18.65 -12.37 7.38
CA TYR A 179 19.99 -12.12 7.92
C TYR A 179 20.75 -13.41 8.22
N ARG A 180 20.10 -14.43 8.82
CA ARG A 180 20.75 -15.72 9.10
C ARG A 180 21.24 -16.47 7.87
N HIS A 181 20.58 -16.29 6.73
CA HIS A 181 20.96 -16.96 5.48
C HIS A 181 21.92 -16.10 4.64
N ASN A 182 21.74 -14.78 4.65
CA ASN A 182 22.47 -13.85 3.77
C ASN A 182 23.72 -13.26 4.44
N GLY A 183 23.72 -13.13 5.77
CA GLY A 183 24.75 -12.44 6.55
C GLY A 183 24.62 -10.91 6.56
N TRP A 184 23.53 -10.37 6.03
CA TRP A 184 23.19 -8.95 5.96
C TRP A 184 21.67 -8.79 5.80
#